data_AF-A0AA36GAM3-F1
#
_entry.id   AF-A0AA36GAM3-F1
#
_cell.length_a   1.000
_cell.length_b   1.000
_cell.length_c   1.000
_cell.angle_alpha   90.00
_cell.angle_beta   90.00
_cell.angle_gamma   90.00
#
_symmetry.space_group_name_H-M   'P 1'
#
loop_
_entity.id
_entity.type
_entity.pdbx_description
1 polymer ?
#
loop_
_entity_poly.entity_id
_entity_poly.type
_entity_poly.pdbx_seq_one_letter_code
_entity_poly.pdbx_strand_id
1 'polypeptide(L)'
;MQCHLLEVGRKRCDPLEDASWIPRFRNMLEIWFKKGKSVSSRVRAIDEVTPDHEMFEQLKRKFAPIADPEPELRVRKLIPKEPKVYGVTYELLIVKSSADAISATFYPSLSSDESLPSCQLHHPYQLQFQEDADGGGNFLLFASDENSEQQLKWLTKKVFSALERWIDIPVSSAPMETTNALISGEAFASTYLQLKDDYGRQLCEIWPESTDPSKFVYEDCAIAAYLLETWRKRGKMPEYFLDLGCGNGLLVYLLNKAGVPGAGIDLKRRKIWDTLFKDTQLYEDVVDPRTIQGKPFAQKVDYLIGNHTDELTPWMPVMAARFNCDFFVIPCCPFDFGGKFNGKMAGRSTYSSYLQYLSMVNAVIGFEMDRDRLPIPSTKRKCFIGAIPSGGLPSDTEATISQLTQNVATFVPRPKIQKNSNCSDIPVEMRKRIALKLFDYLLTGRAATSTSGQWYQGSQVALAELFKLLTPEEVDCLRQQHGGLQTFIKNHHDVFHAVQGTVKIRDYRDARWRPNRKKFNNAPNYRKKAPCWMAAHHPDGCPLEEKDCLFNHEVPFQPLC
;
A
#
# COMPACT_ATOMS: atom_id res chain seq x y z
N MET A 1 5.30 38.62 17.40
CA MET A 1 6.73 38.39 17.11
C MET A 1 6.89 38.23 15.60
N GLN A 2 7.69 39.08 14.94
CA GLN A 2 8.16 38.77 13.59
C GLN A 2 9.25 37.70 13.74
N CYS A 3 8.92 36.45 13.47
CA CYS A 3 9.94 35.39 13.39
C CYS A 3 10.85 35.71 12.20
N HIS A 4 12.15 35.82 12.44
CA HIS A 4 13.13 35.98 11.38
C HIS A 4 13.16 34.67 10.57
N LEU A 5 12.81 34.72 9.29
CA LEU A 5 12.86 33.57 8.39
C LEU A 5 13.95 33.80 7.35
N LEU A 6 14.87 32.85 7.21
CA LEU A 6 15.95 32.88 6.23
C LEU A 6 15.59 32.05 5.00
N GLU A 7 15.98 32.51 3.81
CA GLU A 7 15.86 31.71 2.59
C GLU A 7 16.80 30.49 2.70
N VAL A 8 16.23 29.29 2.65
CA VAL A 8 16.98 28.02 2.75
C VAL A 8 16.76 27.11 1.54
N GLY A 9 15.92 27.51 0.59
CA GLY A 9 15.69 26.80 -0.66
C GLY A 9 15.05 27.67 -1.74
N ARG A 10 15.42 27.42 -3.00
CA ARG A 10 14.91 28.11 -4.18
C ARG A 10 14.88 27.16 -5.38
N LYS A 11 13.78 27.18 -6.13
CA LYS A 11 13.62 26.56 -7.44
C LYS A 11 13.13 27.60 -8.44
N ARG A 12 13.81 27.71 -9.58
CA ARG A 12 13.31 28.44 -10.74
C ARG A 12 12.26 27.59 -11.45
N CYS A 13 11.12 28.18 -11.77
CA CYS A 13 10.08 27.57 -12.57
C CYS A 13 10.03 28.27 -13.93
N ASP A 14 10.10 27.48 -15.00
CA ASP A 14 10.02 28.00 -16.36
C ASP A 14 8.58 28.46 -16.69
N PRO A 15 8.41 29.33 -17.70
CA PRO A 15 7.08 29.74 -18.16
C PRO A 15 6.20 28.56 -18.55
N LEU A 16 4.90 28.67 -18.24
CA LEU A 16 3.87 27.73 -18.67
C LEU A 16 3.13 28.30 -19.88
N GLU A 17 2.87 27.47 -20.89
CA GLU A 17 2.27 27.93 -22.15
C GLU A 17 0.86 28.55 -21.98
N ASP A 18 0.02 28.02 -21.07
CA ASP A 18 -1.37 28.48 -20.87
C ASP A 18 -1.83 28.42 -19.40
N ALA A 19 -0.92 28.52 -18.42
CA ALA A 19 -1.28 28.36 -17.01
C ALA A 19 -0.48 29.27 -16.07
N SER A 20 -1.14 29.75 -15.02
CA SER A 20 -0.45 30.35 -13.87
C SER A 20 0.16 29.25 -12.99
N TRP A 21 1.28 29.58 -12.35
CA TRP A 21 1.90 28.75 -11.32
C TRP A 21 1.16 28.85 -9.98
N ILE A 22 0.44 29.94 -9.70
CA ILE A 22 -0.31 30.12 -8.45
C ILE A 22 -1.32 28.97 -8.18
N PRO A 23 -2.17 28.52 -9.14
CA PRO A 23 -3.02 27.34 -8.94
C PRO A 23 -2.23 26.05 -8.65
N ARG A 24 -1.08 25.85 -9.31
CA ARG A 24 -0.22 24.69 -9.07
C ARG A 24 0.40 24.73 -7.67
N PHE A 25 0.83 25.91 -7.22
CA PHE A 25 1.32 26.11 -5.87
C PHE A 25 0.23 25.84 -4.82
N ARG A 26 -1.00 26.33 -5.03
CA ARG A 26 -2.14 26.03 -4.14
C ARG A 26 -2.41 24.52 -4.07
N ASN A 27 -2.39 23.82 -5.20
CA ASN A 27 -2.55 22.36 -5.23
C ASN A 27 -1.42 21.64 -4.48
N MET A 28 -0.16 22.06 -4.68
CA MET A 28 0.99 21.54 -3.92
C MET A 28 0.82 21.79 -2.41
N LEU A 29 0.35 22.99 -2.02
CA LEU A 29 0.08 23.35 -0.64
C LEU A 29 -0.98 22.45 -0.02
N GLU A 30 -2.08 22.15 -0.73
CA GLU A 30 -3.08 21.18 -0.29
C GLU A 30 -2.50 19.78 -0.08
N ILE A 31 -1.66 19.31 -1.00
CA ILE A 31 -0.98 18.02 -0.89
C ILE A 31 -0.08 18.03 0.36
N TRP A 32 0.71 19.08 0.58
CA TRP A 32 1.57 19.18 1.75
C TRP A 32 0.76 19.23 3.04
N PHE A 33 -0.29 20.04 3.09
CA PHE A 33 -1.14 20.24 4.25
C PHE A 33 -1.78 18.92 4.69
N LYS A 34 -2.42 18.19 3.76
CA LYS A 34 -3.19 16.96 4.06
C LYS A 34 -2.38 15.68 4.00
N LYS A 35 -1.28 15.63 3.23
CA LYS A 35 -0.50 14.41 2.95
C LYS A 35 0.98 14.54 3.30
N GLY A 36 1.37 15.54 4.09
CA GLY A 36 2.76 15.75 4.53
C GLY A 36 3.38 14.55 5.26
N LYS A 37 2.57 13.65 5.83
CA LYS A 37 3.04 12.38 6.42
C LYS A 37 3.77 11.46 5.42
N SER A 38 3.58 11.66 4.12
CA SER A 38 4.28 10.91 3.07
C SER A 38 5.80 11.18 3.02
N VAL A 39 6.24 12.33 3.54
CA VAL A 39 7.66 12.73 3.60
C VAL A 39 8.17 12.90 5.03
N SER A 40 7.31 12.66 6.03
CA SER A 40 7.69 12.57 7.44
C SER A 40 7.58 11.13 7.94
N SER A 41 8.71 10.53 8.32
CA SER A 41 8.71 9.21 8.95
C SER A 41 8.11 9.23 10.36
N ARG A 42 7.98 10.40 10.99
CA ARG A 42 7.56 10.60 12.39
C ARG A 42 6.05 10.84 12.55
N VAL A 43 5.33 11.16 11.48
CA VAL A 43 3.88 11.45 11.52
C VAL A 43 3.06 10.24 11.10
N ARG A 44 2.10 9.83 11.93
CA ARG A 44 1.14 8.74 11.67
C ARG A 44 -0.06 9.23 10.85
N ALA A 45 -0.63 10.35 11.27
CA ALA A 45 -1.85 10.91 10.72
C ALA A 45 -1.81 12.44 10.81
N ILE A 46 -2.64 13.07 9.98
CA ILE A 46 -2.82 14.53 9.94
C ILE A 46 -4.32 14.74 9.88
N ASP A 47 -4.85 15.48 10.84
CA ASP A 47 -6.26 15.87 10.88
C ASP A 47 -6.36 17.38 10.69
N GLU A 48 -7.34 17.85 9.92
CA GLU A 48 -7.64 19.28 9.81
C GLU A 48 -8.53 19.68 11.00
N VAL A 49 -8.17 20.78 11.64
CA VAL A 49 -8.83 21.27 12.85
C VAL A 49 -9.87 22.29 12.44
N THR A 50 -11.09 22.11 12.91
CA THR A 50 -12.22 22.99 12.57
C THR A 50 -12.08 24.35 13.27
N PRO A 51 -12.63 25.43 12.70
CA PRO A 51 -12.50 26.78 13.27
C PRO A 51 -13.09 26.95 14.69
N ASP A 52 -14.06 26.13 15.07
CA ASP A 52 -14.71 26.13 16.38
C ASP A 52 -13.88 25.42 17.48
N HIS A 53 -12.80 24.72 17.10
CA HIS A 53 -11.94 24.03 18.06
C HIS A 53 -11.08 25.03 18.86
N GLU A 54 -10.96 24.83 20.18
CA GLU A 54 -10.22 25.73 21.09
C GLU A 54 -8.79 26.05 20.62
N MET A 55 -8.01 25.02 20.24
CA MET A 55 -6.67 25.18 19.67
C MET A 55 -6.63 26.07 18.42
N PHE A 56 -7.67 26.10 17.60
CA PHE A 56 -7.71 27.00 16.44
C PHE A 56 -7.69 28.46 16.89
N GLU A 57 -8.59 28.81 17.80
CA GLU A 57 -8.69 30.16 18.38
C GLU A 57 -7.44 30.56 19.15
N GLN A 58 -6.86 29.64 19.92
CA GLN A 58 -5.60 29.88 20.63
C GLN A 58 -4.46 30.24 19.67
N LEU A 59 -4.30 29.47 18.59
CA LEU A 59 -3.25 29.72 17.60
C LEU A 59 -3.51 30.98 16.79
N LYS A 60 -4.78 31.23 16.43
CA LYS A 60 -5.19 32.48 15.77
C LYS A 60 -4.79 33.68 16.62
N ARG A 61 -5.13 33.70 17.91
CA ARG A 61 -4.75 34.80 18.82
C ARG A 61 -3.24 34.96 18.98
N LYS A 62 -2.49 33.84 18.99
CA LYS A 62 -1.05 33.84 19.21
C LYS A 62 -0.26 34.30 17.97
N PHE A 63 -0.69 33.92 16.78
CA PHE A 63 0.11 34.03 15.56
C PHE A 63 -0.54 34.78 14.40
N ALA A 64 -1.88 34.85 14.34
CA ALA A 64 -2.53 35.49 13.20
C ALA A 64 -2.28 37.01 13.23
N PRO A 65 -1.80 37.60 12.12
CA PRO A 65 -1.63 39.04 12.04
C PRO A 65 -2.99 39.73 11.97
N ILE A 66 -3.08 40.91 12.56
CA ILE A 66 -4.18 41.84 12.29
C ILE A 66 -3.85 42.50 10.94
N ALA A 67 -4.58 42.14 9.88
CA ALA A 67 -4.35 42.61 8.52
C ALA A 67 -5.66 42.75 7.75
N ASP A 68 -5.70 43.68 6.79
CA ASP A 68 -6.84 43.91 5.88
C ASP A 68 -6.33 43.83 4.41
N PRO A 69 -6.86 42.91 3.57
CA PRO A 69 -7.84 41.88 3.90
C PRO A 69 -7.28 40.80 4.85
N GLU A 70 -8.18 40.15 5.61
CA GLU A 70 -7.78 39.04 6.49
C GLU A 70 -7.16 37.88 5.69
N PRO A 71 -6.07 37.27 6.17
CA PRO A 71 -5.47 36.13 5.51
C PRO A 71 -6.33 34.86 5.65
N GLU A 72 -6.14 33.91 4.75
CA GLU A 72 -6.73 32.58 4.88
C GLU A 72 -6.00 31.81 6.01
N LEU A 73 -6.77 31.33 6.99
CA LEU A 73 -6.25 30.64 8.18
C LEU A 73 -6.76 29.20 8.22
N ARG A 74 -5.86 28.26 8.45
CA ARG A 74 -6.18 26.83 8.63
C ARG A 74 -5.29 26.22 9.69
N VAL A 75 -5.78 25.21 10.40
CA VAL A 75 -4.97 24.50 11.40
C VAL A 75 -4.97 23.02 11.10
N ARG A 76 -3.80 22.38 11.18
CA ARG A 76 -3.67 20.93 11.14
C ARG A 76 -3.09 20.38 12.43
N LYS A 77 -3.55 19.19 12.82
CA LYS A 77 -3.06 18.40 13.95
C LYS A 77 -2.18 17.28 13.41
N LEU A 78 -0.91 17.27 13.80
CA LEU A 78 0.09 16.28 13.44
C LEU A 78 0.19 15.22 14.55
N ILE A 79 -0.20 13.99 14.22
CA ILE A 79 -0.26 12.88 15.16
C ILE A 79 1.03 12.05 15.04
N PRO A 80 1.82 11.88 16.11
CA PRO A 80 3.10 11.19 16.06
C PRO A 80 2.95 9.67 15.84
N LYS A 81 3.93 9.04 15.19
CA LYS A 81 4.02 7.58 15.10
C LYS A 81 4.44 6.92 16.42
N GLU A 82 5.19 7.65 17.23
CA GLU A 82 5.75 7.24 18.51
C GLU A 82 5.36 8.28 19.55
N PRO A 83 4.13 8.20 20.11
CA PRO A 83 3.61 9.22 21.03
C PRO A 83 4.37 9.29 22.36
N LYS A 84 5.19 8.29 22.68
CA LYS A 84 6.10 8.30 23.84
C LYS A 84 7.38 9.13 23.60
N VAL A 85 7.67 9.48 22.34
CA VAL A 85 8.90 10.16 21.92
C VAL A 85 8.61 11.56 21.36
N TYR A 86 7.45 11.73 20.72
CA TYR A 86 7.06 13.00 20.10
C TYR A 86 5.68 13.42 20.60
N GLY A 87 5.51 14.71 20.83
CA GLY A 87 4.22 15.31 21.19
C GLY A 87 3.34 15.52 19.96
N VAL A 88 2.03 15.59 20.22
CA VAL A 88 1.06 16.08 19.22
C VAL A 88 1.34 17.54 18.94
N THR A 89 1.43 17.89 17.65
CA THR A 89 1.73 19.26 17.22
C THR A 89 0.56 19.81 16.43
N TYR A 90 0.04 20.95 16.84
CA TYR A 90 -0.88 21.75 16.04
C TYR A 90 -0.06 22.76 15.23
N GLU A 91 -0.41 22.96 13.97
CA GLU A 91 0.30 23.88 13.10
C GLU A 91 -0.70 24.81 12.42
N LEU A 92 -0.59 26.10 12.71
CA LEU A 92 -1.37 27.14 12.03
C LEU A 92 -0.71 27.46 10.69
N LEU A 93 -1.49 27.31 9.63
CA LEU A 93 -1.18 27.77 8.29
C LEU A 93 -1.84 29.13 8.06
N ILE A 94 -1.03 30.12 7.69
CA ILE A 94 -1.47 31.45 7.24
C ILE A 94 -1.13 31.57 5.76
N VAL A 95 -2.15 31.73 4.91
CA VAL A 95 -1.98 31.93 3.46
C VAL A 95 -2.29 33.37 3.10
N LYS A 96 -1.35 34.01 2.39
CA LYS A 96 -1.50 35.34 1.79
C LYS A 96 -1.29 35.23 0.29
N SER A 97 -2.19 35.79 -0.50
CA SER A 97 -2.16 35.71 -1.95
C SER A 97 -2.40 37.10 -2.55
N SER A 98 -1.57 37.51 -3.50
CA SER A 98 -1.79 38.59 -4.45
C SER A 98 -2.02 38.01 -5.85
N ALA A 99 -2.07 38.86 -6.87
CA ALA A 99 -2.19 38.45 -8.27
C ALA A 99 -0.96 37.66 -8.75
N ASP A 100 0.22 38.03 -8.27
CA ASP A 100 1.54 37.59 -8.74
C ASP A 100 2.34 36.82 -7.67
N ALA A 101 1.84 36.73 -6.43
CA ALA A 101 2.55 36.04 -5.37
C ALA A 101 1.59 35.30 -4.43
N ILE A 102 2.09 34.20 -3.87
CA ILE A 102 1.41 33.47 -2.80
C ILE A 102 2.43 33.03 -1.76
N SER A 103 2.09 33.19 -0.49
CA SER A 103 2.91 32.72 0.62
C SER A 103 2.06 31.93 1.61
N ALA A 104 2.63 30.88 2.17
CA ALA A 104 2.03 29.96 3.11
C ALA A 104 3.00 29.78 4.28
N THR A 105 2.67 30.38 5.42
CA THR A 105 3.52 30.32 6.63
C THR A 105 2.92 29.35 7.63
N PHE A 106 3.75 28.44 8.12
CA PHE A 106 3.38 27.40 9.07
C PHE A 106 3.97 27.71 10.44
N TYR A 107 3.11 27.76 11.47
CA TYR A 107 3.46 28.04 12.86
C TYR A 107 3.17 26.81 13.73
N PRO A 108 4.19 25.99 14.05
CA PRO A 108 4.03 24.85 14.95
C PRO A 108 3.78 25.28 16.39
N SER A 109 2.95 24.53 17.11
CA SER A 109 2.70 24.66 18.54
C SER A 109 2.32 23.31 19.15
N LEU A 110 2.88 22.99 20.31
CA LEU A 110 2.57 21.75 21.04
C LEU A 110 1.25 21.90 21.80
N SER A 111 0.52 20.79 21.97
CA SER A 111 -0.83 20.81 22.55
C SER A 111 -0.90 20.75 24.07
N SER A 112 0.08 20.12 24.74
CA SER A 112 -0.11 19.78 26.16
C SER A 112 1.15 19.31 26.89
N ASP A 113 2.06 18.58 26.23
CA ASP A 113 3.31 18.14 26.84
C ASP A 113 4.50 18.86 26.19
N GLU A 114 4.88 20.00 26.76
CA GLU A 114 6.07 20.75 26.31
C GLU A 114 7.38 19.98 26.55
N SER A 115 7.37 18.86 27.29
CA SER A 115 8.56 18.04 27.48
C SER A 115 8.91 17.20 26.26
N LEU A 116 7.92 16.86 25.42
CA LEU A 116 8.13 16.07 24.21
C LEU A 116 8.30 16.95 22.97
N PRO A 117 9.29 16.66 22.11
CA PRO A 117 9.51 17.45 20.91
C PRO A 117 8.40 17.26 19.86
N SER A 118 8.28 18.22 18.93
CA SER A 118 7.38 18.09 17.79
C SER A 118 7.78 16.89 16.92
N CYS A 119 6.79 16.21 16.36
CA CYS A 119 7.01 15.17 15.35
C CYS A 119 7.48 15.72 13.99
N GLN A 120 7.52 17.05 13.80
CA GLN A 120 8.08 17.71 12.61
C GLN A 120 9.06 18.85 12.99
N LEU A 121 8.61 20.10 12.91
CA LEU A 121 9.41 21.31 13.17
C LEU A 121 8.96 22.00 14.45
N HIS A 122 9.90 22.68 15.10
CA HIS A 122 9.64 23.45 16.32
C HIS A 122 9.35 24.92 16.03
N HIS A 123 10.01 25.46 15.01
CA HIS A 123 9.93 26.87 14.67
C HIS A 123 9.33 27.07 13.27
N PRO A 124 8.78 28.26 12.98
CA PRO A 124 8.06 28.51 11.75
C PRO A 124 8.90 28.33 10.47
N TYR A 125 8.21 28.01 9.39
CA TYR A 125 8.75 27.99 8.02
C TYR A 125 7.70 28.51 7.05
N GLN A 126 8.14 28.96 5.88
CA GLN A 126 7.27 29.53 4.85
C GLN A 126 7.58 28.95 3.48
N LEU A 127 6.54 28.63 2.74
CA LEU A 127 6.59 28.35 1.32
C LEU A 127 6.08 29.58 0.58
N GLN A 128 6.79 30.03 -0.45
CA GLN A 128 6.39 31.20 -1.23
C GLN A 128 6.57 30.93 -2.72
N PHE A 129 5.64 31.41 -3.53
CA PHE A 129 5.80 31.52 -4.97
C PHE A 129 5.66 32.98 -5.39
N GLN A 130 6.54 33.41 -6.29
CA GLN A 130 6.49 34.73 -6.95
C GLN A 130 6.52 34.48 -8.45
N GLU A 131 5.47 34.88 -9.17
CA GLU A 131 5.41 34.87 -10.62
C GLU A 131 6.21 36.04 -11.18
N ASP A 132 6.90 35.79 -12.29
CA ASP A 132 7.55 36.84 -13.06
C ASP A 132 6.67 37.26 -14.24
N ALA A 133 6.99 38.42 -14.82
CA ALA A 133 6.26 38.96 -15.96
C ALA A 133 6.33 38.06 -17.23
N ASP A 134 7.30 37.14 -17.32
CA ASP A 134 7.47 36.21 -18.43
C ASP A 134 6.62 34.93 -18.31
N GLY A 135 5.79 34.82 -17.27
CA GLY A 135 4.96 33.65 -16.97
C GLY A 135 5.70 32.53 -16.22
N GLY A 136 7.00 32.72 -15.93
CA GLY A 136 7.78 31.88 -15.03
C GLY A 136 7.60 32.28 -13.57
N GLY A 137 8.50 31.81 -12.71
CA GLY A 137 8.52 32.26 -11.32
C GLY A 137 9.59 31.64 -10.44
N ASN A 138 9.58 32.03 -9.18
CA ASN A 138 10.47 31.53 -8.15
C ASN A 138 9.67 30.83 -7.04
N PHE A 139 9.94 29.54 -6.82
CA PHE A 139 9.46 28.80 -5.66
C PHE A 139 10.52 28.84 -4.56
N LEU A 140 10.17 29.43 -3.41
CA LEU A 140 11.06 29.74 -2.31
C LEU A 140 10.63 29.00 -1.03
N LEU A 141 11.63 28.58 -0.25
CA LEU A 141 11.46 28.04 1.08
C LEU A 141 12.24 28.91 2.07
N PHE A 142 11.54 29.39 3.09
CA PHE A 142 12.13 30.09 4.22
C PHE A 142 11.93 29.29 5.51
N ALA A 143 12.89 29.37 6.43
CA ALA A 143 12.79 28.72 7.73
C ALA A 143 13.44 29.58 8.83
N SER A 144 12.94 29.46 10.05
CA SER A 144 13.60 30.06 11.21
C SER A 144 14.95 29.37 11.47
N ASP A 145 15.95 30.18 11.77
CA ASP A 145 17.30 29.80 12.19
C ASP A 145 17.36 29.14 13.57
N GLU A 146 16.28 29.25 14.36
CA GLU A 146 16.11 28.53 15.63
C GLU A 146 15.90 27.01 15.43
N ASN A 147 15.54 26.57 14.21
CA ASN A 147 15.46 25.14 13.91
C ASN A 147 16.86 24.51 13.92
N SER A 148 16.98 23.31 14.51
CA SER A 148 18.24 22.56 14.51
C SER A 148 18.75 22.24 13.09
N GLU A 149 20.07 22.08 12.93
CA GLU A 149 20.68 21.72 11.65
C GLU A 149 20.05 20.45 11.04
N GLN A 150 19.72 19.46 11.88
CA GLN A 150 19.05 18.22 11.43
C GLN A 150 17.65 18.49 10.86
N GLN A 151 16.89 19.39 11.48
CA GLN A 151 15.55 19.79 11.02
C GLN A 151 15.63 20.59 9.72
N LEU A 152 16.54 21.55 9.61
CA LEU A 152 16.78 22.32 8.39
C LEU A 152 17.23 21.41 7.24
N LYS A 153 18.11 20.43 7.53
CA LYS A 153 18.54 19.44 6.54
C LYS A 153 17.40 18.53 6.10
N TRP A 154 16.49 18.13 7.00
CA TRP A 154 15.29 17.38 6.64
C TRP A 154 14.34 18.24 5.78
N LEU A 155 14.07 19.48 6.19
CA LEU A 155 13.19 20.40 5.46
C LEU A 155 13.72 20.65 4.04
N THR A 156 15.01 20.96 3.88
CA THR A 156 15.62 21.26 2.59
C THR A 156 15.85 20.01 1.72
N LYS A 157 16.38 18.91 2.27
CA LYS A 157 16.77 17.72 1.48
C LYS A 157 15.67 16.68 1.31
N LYS A 158 14.59 16.74 2.08
CA LYS A 158 13.47 15.77 2.00
C LYS A 158 12.16 16.44 1.64
N VAL A 159 11.76 17.45 2.39
CA VAL A 159 10.47 18.11 2.18
C VAL A 159 10.51 18.96 0.92
N PHE A 160 11.43 19.92 0.82
CA PHE A 160 11.54 20.80 -0.35
C PHE A 160 11.74 20.01 -1.65
N SER A 161 12.64 19.02 -1.67
CA SER A 161 12.80 18.14 -2.84
C SER A 161 11.56 17.30 -3.21
N ALA A 162 10.61 17.11 -2.29
CA ALA A 162 9.31 16.55 -2.63
C ALA A 162 8.36 17.63 -3.17
N LEU A 163 8.32 18.80 -2.54
CA LEU A 163 7.51 19.95 -2.97
C LEU A 163 7.90 20.42 -4.37
N GLU A 164 9.19 20.47 -4.70
CA GLU A 164 9.72 20.80 -6.03
C GLU A 164 9.16 19.87 -7.11
N ARG A 165 8.88 18.61 -6.79
CA ARG A 165 8.25 17.66 -7.73
C ARG A 165 6.74 17.78 -7.73
N TRP A 166 6.14 18.23 -6.63
CA TRP A 166 4.69 18.33 -6.48
C TRP A 166 4.12 19.60 -7.11
N ILE A 167 4.89 20.70 -7.12
CA ILE A 167 4.48 21.94 -7.81
C ILE A 167 4.34 21.74 -9.33
N ASP A 168 5.09 20.79 -9.90
CA ASP A 168 5.01 20.48 -11.33
C ASP A 168 3.77 19.62 -11.69
N ILE A 169 3.04 19.11 -10.69
CA ILE A 169 1.82 18.32 -10.92
C ILE A 169 0.71 19.25 -11.43
N PRO A 170 0.15 19.00 -12.63
CA PRO A 170 -0.98 19.77 -13.13
C PRO A 170 -2.17 19.72 -12.16
N VAL A 171 -2.88 20.83 -12.05
CA VAL A 171 -4.09 20.89 -11.23
C VAL A 171 -5.11 19.91 -11.79
N SER A 172 -5.58 18.99 -10.95
CA SER A 172 -6.64 18.05 -11.30
C SER A 172 -7.97 18.56 -10.78
N SER A 173 -9.03 18.42 -11.58
CA SER A 173 -10.40 18.63 -11.14
C SER A 173 -10.91 17.51 -10.22
N ALA A 174 -10.24 16.36 -10.17
CA ALA A 174 -10.62 15.25 -9.31
C ALA A 174 -10.27 15.56 -7.84
N PRO A 175 -11.19 15.26 -6.89
CA PRO A 175 -10.91 15.42 -5.46
C PRO A 175 -9.67 14.64 -5.04
N MET A 176 -8.87 15.25 -4.18
CA MET A 176 -7.66 14.62 -3.66
C MET A 176 -8.03 13.47 -2.69
N GLU A 177 -7.79 12.22 -3.09
CA GLU A 177 -7.98 11.06 -2.18
C GLU A 177 -7.04 11.14 -0.97
N THR A 178 -7.57 11.38 0.22
CA THR A 178 -6.87 11.30 1.51
C THR A 178 -6.95 9.88 2.08
N THR A 179 -6.11 9.57 3.07
CA THR A 179 -6.11 8.28 3.76
C THR A 179 -6.83 8.45 5.08
N ASN A 180 -7.75 7.54 5.43
CA ASN A 180 -8.68 7.70 6.55
C ASN A 180 -9.57 8.94 6.39
N ALA A 181 -10.05 9.21 5.19
CA ALA A 181 -10.92 10.36 4.93
C ALA A 181 -12.24 10.29 5.72
N LEU A 182 -12.69 9.07 6.04
CA LEU A 182 -13.98 8.85 6.68
C LEU A 182 -13.91 8.82 8.20
N ILE A 183 -12.73 8.77 8.83
CA ILE A 183 -12.56 8.65 10.28
C ILE A 183 -11.53 9.66 10.81
N SER A 184 -11.49 9.90 12.12
CA SER A 184 -10.40 10.70 12.70
C SER A 184 -9.08 9.94 12.58
N GLY A 185 -8.04 10.60 12.08
CA GLY A 185 -6.70 10.05 12.04
C GLY A 185 -6.11 9.85 13.43
N GLU A 186 -6.50 10.69 14.40
CA GLU A 186 -6.11 10.54 15.81
C GLU A 186 -6.76 9.31 16.45
N ALA A 187 -8.08 9.18 16.34
CA ALA A 187 -8.80 8.04 16.90
C ALA A 187 -8.29 6.72 16.29
N PHE A 188 -8.07 6.71 14.97
CA PHE A 188 -7.43 5.60 14.27
C PHE A 188 -6.04 5.29 14.83
N ALA A 189 -5.19 6.31 14.98
CA ALA A 189 -3.81 6.11 15.45
C ALA A 189 -3.77 5.54 16.87
N SER A 190 -4.67 6.01 17.75
CA SER A 190 -4.82 5.52 19.11
C SER A 190 -5.22 4.04 19.13
N THR A 191 -6.34 3.69 18.49
CA THR A 191 -6.86 2.31 18.44
C THR A 191 -5.87 1.36 17.74
N TYR A 192 -5.20 1.81 16.68
CA TYR A 192 -4.17 1.02 16.01
C TYR A 192 -2.98 0.71 16.92
N LEU A 193 -2.49 1.70 17.67
CA LEU A 193 -1.37 1.51 18.60
C LEU A 193 -1.78 0.57 19.75
N GLN A 194 -2.99 0.74 20.27
CA GLN A 194 -3.54 -0.16 21.29
C GLN A 194 -3.58 -1.60 20.79
N LEU A 195 -4.24 -1.88 19.66
CA LEU A 195 -4.31 -3.25 19.11
C LEU A 195 -2.91 -3.83 18.82
N LYS A 196 -1.99 -2.98 18.37
CA LYS A 196 -0.62 -3.38 18.10
C LYS A 196 0.14 -3.76 19.37
N ASP A 197 -0.01 -2.99 20.43
CA ASP A 197 0.70 -3.20 21.70
C ASP A 197 0.05 -4.34 22.52
N ASP A 198 -1.27 -4.40 22.57
CA ASP A 198 -2.03 -5.40 23.34
C ASP A 198 -1.95 -6.81 22.73
N TYR A 199 -1.93 -6.91 21.39
CA TYR A 199 -2.01 -8.20 20.69
C TYR A 199 -0.93 -8.35 19.61
N GLY A 200 -0.71 -7.32 18.79
CA GLY A 200 0.09 -7.42 17.57
C GLY A 200 1.54 -7.82 17.79
N ARG A 201 2.22 -7.27 18.80
CA ARG A 201 3.64 -7.57 19.08
C ARG A 201 3.86 -9.03 19.45
N GLN A 202 3.09 -9.55 20.40
CA GLN A 202 3.18 -10.94 20.82
C GLN A 202 2.86 -11.88 19.65
N LEU A 203 1.81 -11.59 18.88
CA LEU A 203 1.45 -12.38 17.69
C LEU A 203 2.57 -12.42 16.65
N CYS A 204 3.37 -11.35 16.51
CA CYS A 204 4.52 -11.35 15.60
C CYS A 204 5.63 -12.29 16.06
N GLU A 205 5.82 -12.47 17.36
CA GLU A 205 6.86 -13.33 17.94
C GLU A 205 6.53 -14.81 17.80
N ILE A 206 5.25 -15.16 17.95
CA ILE A 206 4.75 -16.55 17.90
C ILE A 206 4.10 -16.93 16.57
N TRP A 207 4.32 -16.13 15.52
CA TRP A 207 3.66 -16.29 14.22
C TRP A 207 4.05 -17.61 13.53
N PRO A 208 3.11 -18.54 13.29
CA PRO A 208 3.44 -19.88 12.78
C PRO A 208 3.49 -19.96 11.25
N GLU A 209 3.04 -18.92 10.53
CA GLU A 209 2.96 -18.91 9.08
C GLU A 209 4.31 -18.47 8.45
N SER A 210 4.56 -18.90 7.20
CA SER A 210 5.79 -18.54 6.47
C SER A 210 5.86 -17.08 6.01
N THR A 211 4.82 -16.30 6.26
CA THR A 211 4.71 -14.89 5.88
C THR A 211 5.45 -13.99 6.86
N ASP A 212 5.79 -12.76 6.44
CA ASP A 212 6.40 -11.77 7.33
C ASP A 212 5.38 -11.29 8.38
N PRO A 213 5.51 -11.67 9.67
CA PRO A 213 4.53 -11.32 10.69
C PRO A 213 4.32 -9.82 10.81
N SER A 214 5.41 -9.03 10.73
CA SER A 214 5.33 -7.58 10.90
C SER A 214 4.56 -6.90 9.77
N LYS A 215 4.44 -7.54 8.61
CA LYS A 215 3.61 -7.02 7.52
C LYS A 215 2.15 -7.42 7.70
N PHE A 216 1.87 -8.69 7.99
CA PHE A 216 0.51 -9.23 8.02
C PHE A 216 -0.23 -8.86 9.30
N VAL A 217 0.40 -9.05 10.46
CA VAL A 217 -0.24 -8.77 11.75
C VAL A 217 -0.58 -7.29 11.88
N TYR A 218 0.37 -6.41 11.55
CA TYR A 218 0.14 -4.97 11.63
C TYR A 218 -0.77 -4.43 10.51
N GLU A 219 -0.95 -5.16 9.41
CA GLU A 219 -1.98 -4.84 8.41
C GLU A 219 -3.37 -5.11 8.99
N ASP A 220 -3.60 -6.28 9.60
CA ASP A 220 -4.89 -6.61 10.22
C ASP A 220 -5.19 -5.75 11.46
N CYS A 221 -4.18 -5.36 12.26
CA CYS A 221 -4.37 -4.37 13.32
C CYS A 221 -4.88 -3.01 12.76
N ALA A 222 -4.38 -2.61 11.58
CA ALA A 222 -4.83 -1.36 10.96
C ALA A 222 -6.24 -1.49 10.36
N ILE A 223 -6.59 -2.65 9.79
CA ILE A 223 -7.96 -2.89 9.28
C ILE A 223 -8.96 -2.94 10.45
N ALA A 224 -8.62 -3.66 11.53
CA ALA A 224 -9.43 -3.72 12.74
C ALA A 224 -9.65 -2.33 13.36
N ALA A 225 -8.57 -1.54 13.51
CA ALA A 225 -8.67 -0.17 14.01
C ALA A 225 -9.58 0.70 13.11
N TYR A 226 -9.43 0.57 11.79
CA TYR A 226 -10.28 1.31 10.85
C TYR A 226 -11.77 0.95 11.02
N LEU A 227 -12.11 -0.33 11.05
CA LEU A 227 -13.49 -0.80 11.22
C LEU A 227 -14.10 -0.31 12.54
N LEU A 228 -13.37 -0.46 13.65
CA LEU A 228 -13.82 0.00 14.98
C LEU A 228 -14.12 1.50 14.98
N GLU A 229 -13.24 2.32 14.39
CA GLU A 229 -13.48 3.77 14.30
C GLU A 229 -14.61 4.13 13.33
N THR A 230 -14.75 3.41 12.23
CA THR A 230 -15.87 3.60 11.31
C THR A 230 -17.21 3.34 12.01
N TRP A 231 -17.32 2.22 12.73
CA TRP A 231 -18.52 1.86 13.47
C TRP A 231 -18.84 2.85 14.60
N ARG A 232 -17.82 3.26 15.38
CA ARG A 232 -17.96 4.29 16.41
C ARG A 232 -18.46 5.61 15.84
N LYS A 233 -17.84 6.10 14.76
CA LYS A 233 -18.21 7.37 14.13
C LYS A 233 -19.62 7.35 13.55
N ARG A 234 -20.05 6.20 13.02
CA ARG A 234 -21.43 6.01 12.51
C ARG A 234 -22.45 5.75 13.62
N GLY A 235 -22.02 5.54 14.87
CA GLY A 235 -22.90 5.18 15.98
C GLY A 235 -23.57 3.81 15.79
N LYS A 236 -22.98 2.92 14.99
CA LYS A 236 -23.57 1.62 14.60
C LYS A 236 -22.49 0.53 14.71
N MET A 237 -22.34 -0.01 15.91
CA MET A 237 -21.47 -1.15 16.17
C MET A 237 -22.22 -2.44 15.81
N PRO A 238 -21.61 -3.37 15.07
CA PRO A 238 -22.25 -4.64 14.77
C PRO A 238 -22.58 -5.42 16.03
N GLU A 239 -23.79 -5.98 16.09
CA GLU A 239 -24.13 -7.00 17.08
C GLU A 239 -23.41 -8.32 16.78
N TYR A 240 -23.25 -8.66 15.49
CA TYR A 240 -22.53 -9.84 15.05
C TYR A 240 -22.04 -9.72 13.60
N PHE A 241 -20.73 -9.57 13.41
CA PHE A 241 -20.15 -9.55 12.06
C PHE A 241 -19.83 -10.95 11.52
N LEU A 242 -19.76 -11.08 10.20
CA LEU A 242 -19.21 -12.26 9.51
C LEU A 242 -18.14 -11.84 8.49
N ASP A 243 -16.91 -12.34 8.69
CA ASP A 243 -15.79 -12.16 7.74
C ASP A 243 -15.78 -13.30 6.71
N LEU A 244 -16.04 -12.96 5.45
CA LEU A 244 -16.20 -13.91 4.35
C LEU A 244 -14.85 -14.13 3.66
N GLY A 245 -14.32 -15.36 3.66
CA GLY A 245 -12.96 -15.62 3.18
C GLY A 245 -11.91 -15.13 4.17
N CYS A 246 -12.11 -15.42 5.46
CA CYS A 246 -11.32 -14.86 6.56
C CYS A 246 -9.86 -15.36 6.62
N GLY A 247 -9.47 -16.32 5.78
CA GLY A 247 -8.10 -16.79 5.65
C GLY A 247 -7.52 -17.32 6.96
N ASN A 248 -6.57 -16.58 7.53
CA ASN A 248 -5.92 -16.96 8.79
C ASN A 248 -6.77 -16.68 10.04
N GLY A 249 -7.87 -15.93 9.93
CA GLY A 249 -8.77 -15.60 11.04
C GLY A 249 -8.28 -14.50 11.99
N LEU A 250 -7.14 -13.85 11.71
CA LEU A 250 -6.56 -12.85 12.61
C LEU A 250 -7.46 -11.60 12.76
N LEU A 251 -8.07 -11.12 11.67
CA LEU A 251 -8.98 -9.97 11.74
C LEU A 251 -10.17 -10.26 12.68
N VAL A 252 -10.77 -11.45 12.54
CA VAL A 252 -11.87 -11.91 13.41
C VAL A 252 -11.43 -11.96 14.87
N TYR A 253 -10.25 -12.55 15.13
CA TYR A 253 -9.66 -12.61 16.47
C TYR A 253 -9.49 -11.21 17.08
N LEU A 254 -8.91 -10.27 16.34
CA LEU A 254 -8.67 -8.90 16.83
C LEU A 254 -9.98 -8.16 17.14
N LEU A 255 -10.99 -8.29 16.28
CA LEU A 255 -12.30 -7.66 16.50
C LEU A 255 -13.04 -8.26 17.70
N ASN A 256 -12.99 -9.59 17.89
CA ASN A 256 -13.53 -10.24 19.08
C ASN A 256 -12.80 -9.80 20.35
N LYS A 257 -11.48 -9.68 20.32
CA LYS A 257 -10.69 -9.15 21.45
C LYS A 257 -10.98 -7.68 21.75
N ALA A 258 -11.38 -6.91 20.74
CA ALA A 258 -11.87 -5.54 20.90
C ALA A 258 -13.34 -5.47 21.38
N GLY A 259 -13.99 -6.61 21.64
CA GLY A 259 -15.33 -6.68 22.19
C GLY A 259 -16.47 -6.73 21.16
N VAL A 260 -16.16 -6.88 19.87
CA VAL A 260 -17.19 -6.99 18.81
C VAL A 260 -17.44 -8.47 18.51
N PRO A 261 -18.65 -9.01 18.77
CA PRO A 261 -18.97 -10.40 18.45
C PRO A 261 -18.97 -10.64 16.94
N GLY A 262 -18.57 -11.84 16.53
CA GLY A 262 -18.58 -12.22 15.13
C GLY A 262 -17.83 -13.51 14.86
N ALA A 263 -17.83 -13.91 13.59
CA ALA A 263 -17.16 -15.12 13.13
C ALA A 263 -16.45 -14.90 11.79
N GLY A 264 -15.63 -15.88 11.40
CA GLY A 264 -15.05 -15.97 10.07
C GLY A 264 -15.39 -17.28 9.40
N ILE A 265 -15.53 -17.24 8.07
CA ILE A 265 -15.66 -18.43 7.23
C ILE A 265 -14.58 -18.42 6.16
N ASP A 266 -13.91 -19.55 5.96
CA ASP A 266 -12.98 -19.74 4.86
C ASP A 266 -13.18 -21.14 4.25
N LEU A 267 -12.87 -21.27 2.96
CA LEU A 267 -12.92 -22.55 2.26
C LEU A 267 -11.94 -23.58 2.85
N LYS A 268 -10.85 -23.11 3.47
CA LYS A 268 -9.76 -23.93 3.99
C LYS A 268 -9.35 -23.49 5.39
N ARG A 269 -9.46 -24.42 6.36
CA ARG A 269 -8.90 -24.27 7.71
C ARG A 269 -7.39 -24.06 7.63
N ARG A 270 -6.90 -23.11 8.42
CA ARG A 270 -5.47 -22.84 8.58
C ARG A 270 -5.00 -23.38 9.92
N LYS A 271 -3.74 -23.84 9.98
CA LYS A 271 -3.15 -24.41 11.20
C LYS A 271 -3.19 -23.42 12.37
N ILE A 272 -3.04 -22.13 12.08
CA ILE A 272 -3.09 -21.06 13.08
C ILE A 272 -4.44 -20.98 13.83
N TRP A 273 -5.53 -21.49 13.24
CA TRP A 273 -6.84 -21.54 13.90
C TRP A 273 -6.77 -22.44 15.15
N ASP A 274 -6.10 -23.58 15.05
CA ASP A 274 -6.03 -24.56 16.14
C ASP A 274 -4.98 -24.18 17.19
N THR A 275 -4.03 -23.30 16.86
CA THR A 275 -2.97 -22.88 17.78
C THR A 275 -3.25 -21.55 18.47
N LEU A 276 -3.43 -20.47 17.70
CA LEU A 276 -3.52 -19.11 18.25
C LEU A 276 -4.96 -18.62 18.40
N PHE A 277 -5.89 -19.13 17.57
CA PHE A 277 -7.26 -18.61 17.47
C PHE A 277 -8.32 -19.67 17.84
N LYS A 278 -7.98 -20.59 18.74
CA LYS A 278 -8.85 -21.70 19.15
C LYS A 278 -10.20 -21.24 19.73
N ASP A 279 -10.20 -20.07 20.37
CA ASP A 279 -11.37 -19.48 21.03
C ASP A 279 -12.14 -18.53 20.10
N THR A 280 -11.69 -18.38 18.84
CA THR A 280 -12.34 -17.57 17.81
C THR A 280 -13.27 -18.43 16.96
N GLN A 281 -14.47 -17.94 16.68
CA GLN A 281 -15.46 -18.67 15.89
C GLN A 281 -15.07 -18.66 14.40
N LEU A 282 -14.41 -19.73 13.95
CA LEU A 282 -13.90 -19.88 12.58
C LEU A 282 -14.43 -21.17 11.94
N TYR A 283 -15.08 -21.05 10.79
CA TYR A 283 -15.76 -22.14 10.09
C TYR A 283 -15.02 -22.49 8.78
N GLU A 284 -14.71 -23.78 8.59
CA GLU A 284 -14.25 -24.28 7.28
C GLU A 284 -15.47 -24.69 6.45
N ASP A 285 -15.86 -23.86 5.49
CA ASP A 285 -16.99 -24.16 4.62
C ASP A 285 -16.96 -23.31 3.34
N VAL A 286 -17.69 -23.74 2.32
CA VAL A 286 -17.87 -22.99 1.07
C VAL A 286 -18.76 -21.79 1.33
N VAL A 287 -18.31 -20.61 0.90
CA VAL A 287 -19.15 -19.41 0.80
C VAL A 287 -19.86 -19.42 -0.55
N ASP A 288 -21.12 -19.87 -0.56
CA ASP A 288 -22.00 -19.71 -1.73
C ASP A 288 -22.94 -18.52 -1.47
N PRO A 289 -22.82 -17.42 -2.27
CA PRO A 289 -23.65 -16.22 -2.12
C PRO A 289 -25.17 -16.46 -2.19
N ARG A 290 -25.61 -17.63 -2.65
CA ARG A 290 -27.04 -17.99 -2.76
C ARG A 290 -27.58 -18.72 -1.54
N THR A 291 -26.73 -19.39 -0.76
CA THR A 291 -27.19 -20.29 0.32
C THR A 291 -26.61 -19.93 1.69
N ILE A 292 -25.62 -19.03 1.75
CA ILE A 292 -24.90 -18.68 2.98
C ILE A 292 -25.83 -18.23 4.12
N GLN A 293 -26.92 -17.52 3.82
CA GLN A 293 -27.90 -17.06 4.83
C GLN A 293 -28.61 -18.21 5.57
N GLY A 294 -28.70 -19.39 4.93
CA GLY A 294 -29.34 -20.56 5.51
C GLY A 294 -28.47 -21.31 6.52
N LYS A 295 -27.20 -20.90 6.68
CA LYS A 295 -26.28 -21.57 7.61
C LYS A 295 -26.59 -21.18 9.06
N PRO A 296 -26.48 -22.11 10.03
CA PRO A 296 -26.84 -21.82 11.42
C PRO A 296 -26.08 -20.64 12.04
N PHE A 297 -24.79 -20.50 11.75
CA PHE A 297 -23.96 -19.41 12.26
C PHE A 297 -24.23 -18.05 11.59
N ALA A 298 -25.04 -18.02 10.53
CA ALA A 298 -25.29 -16.83 9.73
C ALA A 298 -26.61 -16.11 10.11
N GLN A 299 -27.42 -16.69 11.01
CA GLN A 299 -28.77 -16.20 11.32
C GLN A 299 -28.83 -14.85 12.07
N LYS A 300 -27.71 -14.40 12.66
CA LYS A 300 -27.64 -13.16 13.46
C LYS A 300 -26.74 -12.09 12.84
N VAL A 301 -26.29 -12.30 11.60
CA VAL A 301 -25.29 -11.44 10.98
C VAL A 301 -25.90 -10.10 10.59
N ASP A 302 -25.34 -9.01 11.13
CA ASP A 302 -25.75 -7.63 10.85
C ASP A 302 -24.63 -6.79 10.23
N TYR A 303 -23.48 -7.40 9.95
CA TYR A 303 -22.38 -6.78 9.21
C TYR A 303 -21.52 -7.79 8.47
N LEU A 304 -21.24 -7.56 7.19
CA LEU A 304 -20.29 -8.39 6.43
C LEU A 304 -18.93 -7.71 6.27
N ILE A 305 -17.86 -8.49 6.46
CA ILE A 305 -16.50 -8.07 6.19
C ILE A 305 -15.97 -8.87 5.01
N GLY A 306 -15.34 -8.16 4.07
CA GLY A 306 -14.58 -8.75 3.00
C GLY A 306 -13.15 -8.20 2.94
N ASN A 307 -12.25 -8.81 3.69
CA ASN A 307 -10.82 -8.49 3.65
C ASN A 307 -10.10 -9.23 2.52
N HIS A 308 -9.90 -8.57 1.36
CA HIS A 308 -9.22 -9.14 0.18
C HIS A 308 -9.88 -10.44 -0.35
N THR A 309 -11.21 -10.43 -0.51
CA THR A 309 -12.01 -11.66 -0.73
C THR A 309 -12.07 -12.17 -2.16
N ASP A 310 -11.15 -11.73 -3.02
CA ASP A 310 -10.98 -12.22 -4.39
C ASP A 310 -12.32 -12.31 -5.17
N GLU A 311 -12.70 -13.50 -5.63
CA GLU A 311 -13.92 -13.77 -6.40
C GLU A 311 -15.22 -13.41 -5.69
N LEU A 312 -15.22 -13.29 -4.35
CA LEU A 312 -16.40 -12.91 -3.57
C LEU A 312 -16.63 -11.40 -3.56
N THR A 313 -15.63 -10.59 -3.92
CA THR A 313 -15.71 -9.12 -3.90
C THR A 313 -16.97 -8.57 -4.59
N PRO A 314 -17.32 -8.94 -5.84
CA PRO A 314 -18.55 -8.45 -6.49
C PRO A 314 -19.83 -9.00 -5.83
N TRP A 315 -19.76 -10.14 -5.14
CA TRP A 315 -20.88 -10.77 -4.44
C TRP A 315 -21.14 -10.19 -3.05
N MET A 316 -20.20 -9.44 -2.47
CA MET A 316 -20.36 -8.79 -1.16
C MET A 316 -21.68 -8.02 -1.03
N PRO A 317 -22.04 -7.09 -1.93
CA PRO A 317 -23.32 -6.38 -1.81
C PRO A 317 -24.54 -7.26 -2.04
N VAL A 318 -24.44 -8.30 -2.87
CA VAL A 318 -25.54 -9.27 -3.06
C VAL A 318 -25.81 -10.03 -1.77
N MET A 319 -24.75 -10.52 -1.11
CA MET A 319 -24.87 -11.18 0.19
C MET A 319 -25.38 -10.19 1.24
N ALA A 320 -24.81 -8.98 1.31
CA ALA A 320 -25.20 -7.98 2.30
C ALA A 320 -26.69 -7.60 2.20
N ALA A 321 -27.21 -7.45 0.97
CA ALA A 321 -28.62 -7.17 0.73
C ALA A 321 -29.53 -8.30 1.25
N ARG A 322 -29.13 -9.55 1.04
CA ARG A 322 -29.85 -10.75 1.50
C ARG A 322 -29.81 -10.95 3.01
N PHE A 323 -28.68 -10.63 3.62
CA PHE A 323 -28.56 -10.54 5.08
C PHE A 323 -29.28 -9.30 5.65
N ASN A 324 -29.72 -8.37 4.80
CA ASN A 324 -30.24 -7.06 5.19
C ASN A 324 -29.31 -6.34 6.16
N CYS A 325 -28.03 -6.25 5.79
CA CYS A 325 -26.96 -5.69 6.62
C CYS A 325 -26.02 -4.73 5.87
N ASP A 326 -25.23 -3.99 6.64
CA ASP A 326 -24.12 -3.19 6.10
C ASP A 326 -22.92 -4.08 5.78
N PHE A 327 -21.98 -3.58 4.97
CA PHE A 327 -20.76 -4.32 4.69
C PHE A 327 -19.54 -3.43 4.46
N PHE A 328 -18.36 -4.04 4.63
CA PHE A 328 -17.07 -3.49 4.27
C PHE A 328 -16.34 -4.44 3.31
N VAL A 329 -15.66 -3.90 2.30
CA VAL A 329 -14.85 -4.71 1.38
C VAL A 329 -13.57 -4.01 0.93
N ILE A 330 -12.47 -4.76 0.89
CA ILE A 330 -11.20 -4.36 0.28
C ILE A 330 -11.03 -5.10 -1.06
N PRO A 331 -11.36 -4.48 -2.20
CA PRO A 331 -11.17 -5.09 -3.52
C PRO A 331 -9.69 -5.22 -3.89
N CYS A 332 -9.18 -6.45 -4.02
CA CYS A 332 -7.77 -6.70 -4.37
C CYS A 332 -7.60 -7.25 -5.79
N CYS A 333 -8.36 -8.29 -6.12
CA CYS A 333 -8.30 -9.05 -7.36
C CYS A 333 -9.53 -8.75 -8.24
N PRO A 334 -9.37 -8.32 -9.50
CA PRO A 334 -10.50 -7.97 -10.36
C PRO A 334 -11.31 -9.19 -10.78
N PHE A 335 -12.46 -9.40 -10.11
CA PHE A 335 -13.48 -10.38 -10.47
C PHE A 335 -14.83 -9.70 -10.67
N ASP A 336 -15.56 -10.10 -11.71
CA ASP A 336 -17.01 -9.86 -11.84
C ASP A 336 -17.78 -11.12 -11.40
N PHE A 337 -19.11 -11.09 -11.54
CA PHE A 337 -19.95 -12.22 -11.13
C PHE A 337 -19.67 -13.52 -11.89
N GLY A 338 -19.11 -13.45 -13.12
CA GLY A 338 -18.85 -14.61 -13.98
C GLY A 338 -17.40 -15.10 -13.95
N GLY A 339 -16.46 -14.32 -13.41
CA GLY A 339 -15.06 -14.70 -13.31
C GLY A 339 -14.12 -13.49 -13.31
N LYS A 340 -12.98 -13.60 -14.01
CA LYS A 340 -12.01 -12.50 -14.07
C LYS A 340 -12.60 -11.31 -14.81
N PHE A 341 -12.51 -10.14 -14.18
CA PHE A 341 -13.03 -8.89 -14.73
C PHE A 341 -12.29 -8.47 -16.01
N ASN A 342 -13.06 -8.33 -17.11
CA ASN A 342 -12.53 -7.91 -18.41
C ASN A 342 -13.04 -6.53 -18.87
N GLY A 343 -13.78 -5.79 -18.03
CA GLY A 343 -14.39 -4.50 -18.35
C GLY A 343 -13.45 -3.29 -18.27
N LYS A 344 -12.22 -3.37 -18.81
CA LYS A 344 -11.28 -2.24 -18.79
C LYS A 344 -11.83 -1.07 -19.63
N MET A 345 -12.00 0.08 -19.00
CA MET A 345 -12.43 1.32 -19.66
C MET A 345 -11.25 2.06 -20.28
N ALA A 346 -11.48 2.72 -21.42
CA ALA A 346 -10.48 3.56 -22.08
C ALA A 346 -9.98 4.68 -21.14
N GLY A 347 -8.67 4.99 -21.21
CA GLY A 347 -8.05 6.03 -20.38
C GLY A 347 -7.91 5.71 -18.89
N ARG A 348 -8.32 4.51 -18.44
CA ARG A 348 -8.22 4.09 -17.03
C ARG A 348 -7.35 2.84 -16.86
N SER A 349 -6.77 2.70 -15.67
CA SER A 349 -6.15 1.43 -15.28
C SER A 349 -7.22 0.37 -15.05
N THR A 350 -6.89 -0.91 -15.27
CA THR A 350 -7.81 -2.03 -15.02
C THR A 350 -8.39 -2.00 -13.62
N TYR A 351 -7.58 -1.65 -12.62
CA TYR A 351 -8.04 -1.54 -11.24
C TYR A 351 -9.00 -0.36 -11.03
N SER A 352 -8.76 0.79 -11.69
CA SER A 352 -9.69 1.93 -11.61
C SER A 352 -11.03 1.61 -12.26
N SER A 353 -11.02 0.95 -13.43
CA SER A 353 -12.24 0.43 -14.07
C SER A 353 -12.96 -0.59 -13.20
N TYR A 354 -12.21 -1.45 -12.51
CA TYR A 354 -12.79 -2.43 -11.59
C TYR A 354 -13.51 -1.77 -10.41
N LEU A 355 -12.90 -0.76 -9.78
CA LEU A 355 -13.54 -0.02 -8.69
C LEU A 355 -14.81 0.71 -9.17
N GLN A 356 -14.81 1.24 -10.40
CA GLN A 356 -16.00 1.85 -11.00
C GLN A 356 -17.12 0.82 -11.19
N TYR A 357 -16.78 -0.38 -11.70
CA TYR A 357 -17.73 -1.48 -11.84
C TYR A 357 -18.35 -1.85 -10.49
N LEU A 358 -17.54 -2.00 -9.43
CA LEU A 358 -18.04 -2.27 -8.09
C LEU A 358 -18.98 -1.15 -7.62
N SER A 359 -18.60 0.12 -7.77
CA SER A 359 -19.49 1.24 -7.42
C SER A 359 -20.84 1.19 -8.15
N MET A 360 -20.86 0.78 -9.43
CA MET A 360 -22.11 0.62 -10.19
C MET A 360 -22.97 -0.52 -9.65
N VAL A 361 -22.37 -1.69 -9.37
CA VAL A 361 -23.09 -2.83 -8.79
C VAL A 361 -23.79 -2.43 -7.49
N ASN A 362 -23.07 -1.73 -6.61
CA ASN A 362 -23.61 -1.26 -5.34
C ASN A 362 -24.74 -0.25 -5.50
N ALA A 363 -24.56 0.73 -6.39
CA ALA A 363 -25.56 1.76 -6.66
C ALA A 363 -26.85 1.18 -7.24
N VAL A 364 -26.73 0.17 -8.11
CA VAL A 364 -27.89 -0.52 -8.70
C VAL A 364 -28.67 -1.31 -7.64
N ILE A 365 -27.99 -1.93 -6.67
CA ILE A 365 -28.65 -2.64 -5.55
C ILE A 365 -29.29 -1.65 -4.56
N GLY A 366 -28.78 -0.41 -4.48
CA GLY A 366 -29.36 0.66 -3.66
C GLY A 366 -28.62 0.95 -2.34
N PHE A 367 -27.37 0.49 -2.20
CA PHE A 367 -26.55 0.83 -1.03
C PHE A 367 -26.05 2.28 -1.07
N GLU A 368 -26.01 2.92 0.10
CA GLU A 368 -25.24 4.14 0.32
C GLU A 368 -23.77 3.79 0.45
N MET A 369 -22.97 4.21 -0.53
CA MET A 369 -21.59 3.78 -0.67
C MET A 369 -20.59 4.86 -0.31
N ASP A 370 -19.83 4.58 0.72
CA ASP A 370 -18.63 5.32 1.07
C ASP A 370 -17.39 4.62 0.52
N ARG A 371 -16.37 5.43 0.20
CA ARG A 371 -15.06 4.95 -0.24
C ARG A 371 -13.96 5.65 0.53
N ASP A 372 -12.98 4.87 0.95
CA ASP A 372 -11.80 5.39 1.62
C ASP A 372 -10.52 4.69 1.15
N ARG A 373 -9.40 5.22 1.62
CA ARG A 373 -8.08 4.67 1.45
C ARG A 373 -7.49 4.34 2.82
N LEU A 374 -7.14 3.07 3.00
CA LEU A 374 -6.59 2.51 4.22
C LEU A 374 -5.08 2.78 4.36
N PRO A 375 -4.55 2.89 5.59
CA PRO A 375 -3.14 3.13 5.91
C PRO A 375 -2.36 1.81 6.05
N ILE A 376 -2.63 0.84 5.18
CA ILE A 376 -2.02 -0.50 5.17
C ILE A 376 -0.84 -0.59 4.18
N PRO A 377 0.09 -1.54 4.37
CA PRO A 377 1.24 -1.71 3.46
C PRO A 377 0.87 -2.31 2.09
N SER A 378 -0.36 -2.81 1.92
CA SER A 378 -0.87 -3.32 0.63
C SER A 378 -0.91 -2.24 -0.46
N THR A 379 -0.66 -2.65 -1.70
CA THR A 379 -0.88 -1.80 -2.88
C THR A 379 -2.37 -1.60 -3.20
N LYS A 380 -3.21 -2.52 -2.71
CA LYS A 380 -4.68 -2.52 -2.82
C LYS A 380 -5.27 -2.09 -1.49
N ARG A 381 -5.26 -0.77 -1.28
CA ARG A 381 -5.61 -0.12 -0.01
C ARG A 381 -6.86 0.75 -0.12
N LYS A 382 -7.71 0.50 -1.12
CA LYS A 382 -9.00 1.20 -1.24
C LYS A 382 -10.05 0.26 -0.69
N CYS A 383 -10.97 0.79 0.09
CA CYS A 383 -12.09 0.03 0.62
C CYS A 383 -13.40 0.72 0.27
N PHE A 384 -14.46 -0.07 0.32
CA PHE A 384 -15.83 0.37 0.20
C PHE A 384 -16.59 0.00 1.47
N ILE A 385 -17.47 0.89 1.91
CA ILE A 385 -18.41 0.63 2.99
C ILE A 385 -19.81 0.88 2.45
N GLY A 386 -20.62 -0.17 2.35
CA GLY A 386 -22.02 -0.05 1.97
C GLY A 386 -22.91 -0.02 3.20
N ALA A 387 -23.73 1.01 3.32
CA ALA A 387 -24.77 1.13 4.33
C ALA A 387 -26.15 0.95 3.69
N ILE A 388 -27.04 0.29 4.41
CA ILE A 388 -28.46 0.31 4.05
C ILE A 388 -29.01 1.72 4.32
N PRO A 389 -29.69 2.34 3.33
CA PRO A 389 -30.32 3.65 3.54
C PRO A 389 -31.30 3.63 4.71
N SER A 390 -31.59 4.79 5.30
CA SER A 390 -32.55 4.90 6.42
C SER A 390 -33.96 4.38 6.07
N GLY A 391 -34.35 4.45 4.79
CA GLY A 391 -35.60 3.91 4.25
C GLY A 391 -35.57 2.43 3.88
N GLY A 392 -34.45 1.73 4.11
CA GLY A 392 -34.22 0.37 3.64
C GLY A 392 -33.72 0.30 2.19
N LEU A 393 -33.40 -0.91 1.74
CA LEU A 393 -33.10 -1.18 0.33
C LEU A 393 -34.39 -1.11 -0.52
N PRO A 394 -34.28 -0.85 -1.83
CA PRO A 394 -35.43 -0.84 -2.75
C PRO A 394 -36.25 -2.14 -2.68
N SER A 395 -37.57 -2.04 -2.86
CA SER A 395 -38.46 -3.22 -2.79
C SER A 395 -38.24 -4.25 -3.90
N ASP A 396 -37.63 -3.84 -5.02
CA ASP A 396 -37.26 -4.66 -6.17
C ASP A 396 -35.81 -5.21 -6.09
N THR A 397 -35.15 -5.11 -4.93
CA THR A 397 -33.76 -5.54 -4.73
C THR A 397 -33.48 -6.96 -5.23
N GLU A 398 -34.33 -7.95 -4.94
CA GLU A 398 -34.11 -9.33 -5.42
C GLU A 398 -34.29 -9.49 -6.94
N ALA A 399 -35.19 -8.72 -7.55
CA ALA A 399 -35.33 -8.70 -9.01
C ALA A 399 -34.07 -8.11 -9.66
N THR A 400 -33.55 -7.03 -9.09
CA THR A 400 -32.30 -6.39 -9.50
C THR A 400 -31.10 -7.32 -9.34
N ILE A 401 -30.97 -8.01 -8.21
CA ILE A 401 -29.94 -9.02 -7.97
C ILE A 401 -30.05 -10.15 -9.01
N SER A 402 -31.26 -10.62 -9.28
CA SER A 402 -31.51 -11.66 -10.28
C SER A 402 -31.06 -11.22 -11.67
N GLN A 403 -31.32 -9.97 -12.06
CA GLN A 403 -30.89 -9.40 -13.34
C GLN A 403 -29.35 -9.26 -13.42
N LEU A 404 -28.71 -8.76 -12.35
CA LEU A 404 -27.25 -8.61 -12.27
C LEU A 404 -26.52 -9.95 -12.39
N THR A 405 -27.15 -11.02 -11.89
CA THR A 405 -26.55 -12.36 -11.80
C THR A 405 -27.07 -13.34 -12.85
N GLN A 406 -28.00 -12.92 -13.73
CA GLN A 406 -28.72 -13.82 -14.65
C GLN A 406 -27.79 -14.65 -15.57
N ASN A 407 -26.66 -14.07 -15.99
CA ASN A 407 -25.75 -14.68 -16.95
C ASN A 407 -24.71 -15.59 -16.27
N VAL A 408 -24.82 -15.81 -14.96
CA VAL A 408 -23.90 -16.65 -14.19
C VAL A 408 -24.56 -18.01 -13.99
N ALA A 409 -24.15 -19.00 -14.80
CA ALA A 409 -24.74 -20.33 -14.79
C ALA A 409 -24.68 -21.00 -13.39
N THR A 410 -23.64 -20.73 -12.59
CA THR A 410 -23.50 -21.08 -11.16
C THR A 410 -22.27 -20.35 -10.62
N PHE A 411 -22.32 -19.75 -9.42
CA PHE A 411 -21.09 -19.31 -8.74
C PHE A 411 -20.19 -20.53 -8.51
N VAL A 412 -18.95 -20.48 -9.00
CA VAL A 412 -17.99 -21.57 -8.81
C VAL A 412 -16.96 -21.11 -7.78
N PRO A 413 -17.02 -21.61 -6.53
CA PRO A 413 -15.99 -21.36 -5.54
C PRO A 413 -14.64 -21.84 -6.09
N ARG A 414 -13.55 -21.20 -5.66
CA ARG A 414 -12.22 -21.75 -5.97
C ARG A 414 -12.09 -23.19 -5.45
N PRO A 415 -11.30 -24.04 -6.12
CA PRO A 415 -11.02 -25.38 -5.60
C PRO A 415 -10.32 -25.31 -4.24
N LYS A 416 -10.65 -26.24 -3.31
CA LYS A 416 -9.98 -26.36 -2.00
C LYS A 416 -8.46 -26.50 -2.11
N ILE A 417 -7.99 -27.13 -3.19
CA ILE A 417 -6.57 -27.29 -3.52
C ILE A 417 -6.25 -26.39 -4.70
N GLN A 418 -5.53 -25.29 -4.45
CA GLN A 418 -4.93 -24.50 -5.51
C GLN A 418 -3.62 -25.16 -5.95
N LYS A 419 -3.47 -25.46 -7.25
CA LYS A 419 -2.17 -25.82 -7.83
C LYS A 419 -1.28 -24.58 -7.81
N ASN A 420 -0.05 -24.70 -7.31
CA ASN A 420 0.82 -23.53 -7.20
C ASN A 420 1.20 -23.06 -8.61
N SER A 421 1.15 -21.75 -8.85
CA SER A 421 1.49 -21.14 -10.16
C SER A 421 2.92 -20.59 -10.22
N ASN A 422 3.68 -20.75 -9.15
CA ASN A 422 5.05 -20.25 -9.00
C ASN A 422 6.12 -21.26 -9.46
N CYS A 423 5.73 -22.34 -10.17
CA CYS A 423 6.63 -23.43 -10.54
C CYS A 423 7.24 -24.19 -9.35
N SER A 424 6.68 -24.07 -8.13
CA SER A 424 7.16 -24.84 -6.96
C SER A 424 6.88 -26.32 -7.07
N ASP A 425 5.87 -26.68 -7.88
CA ASP A 425 5.47 -28.07 -8.09
C ASP A 425 6.34 -28.75 -9.17
N ILE A 426 7.22 -27.99 -9.85
CA ILE A 426 8.26 -28.57 -10.72
C ILE A 426 9.35 -29.18 -9.82
N PRO A 427 9.71 -30.46 -10.02
CA PRO A 427 10.80 -31.10 -9.30
C PRO A 427 12.07 -30.24 -9.31
N VAL A 428 12.74 -30.13 -8.16
CA VAL A 428 13.96 -29.30 -7.99
C VAL A 428 14.99 -29.60 -9.07
N GLU A 429 15.20 -30.87 -9.39
CA GLU A 429 16.16 -31.30 -10.42
C GLU A 429 15.75 -30.88 -11.84
N MET A 430 14.45 -30.83 -12.15
CA MET A 430 13.97 -30.33 -13.43
C MET A 430 14.13 -28.81 -13.53
N ARG A 431 13.90 -28.07 -12.45
CA ARG A 431 14.17 -26.62 -12.41
C ARG A 431 15.65 -26.32 -12.63
N LYS A 432 16.53 -27.02 -11.92
CA LYS A 432 17.99 -26.88 -12.09
C LYS A 432 18.42 -27.20 -13.52
N ARG A 433 17.93 -28.30 -14.10
CA ARG A 433 18.24 -28.71 -15.47
C ARG A 433 17.85 -27.66 -16.50
N ILE A 434 16.62 -27.16 -16.44
CA ILE A 434 16.14 -26.10 -17.34
C ILE A 434 16.96 -24.82 -17.13
N ALA A 435 17.20 -24.41 -15.88
CA ALA A 435 17.98 -23.21 -15.60
C ALA A 435 19.42 -23.31 -16.10
N LEU A 436 20.13 -24.44 -15.88
CA LEU A 436 21.48 -24.68 -16.39
C LEU A 436 21.50 -24.63 -17.92
N LYS A 437 20.59 -25.35 -18.58
CA LYS A 437 20.51 -25.40 -20.04
C LYS A 437 20.33 -24.02 -20.68
N LEU A 438 19.47 -23.18 -20.10
CA LEU A 438 19.28 -21.81 -20.56
C LEU A 438 20.49 -20.93 -20.25
N PHE A 439 21.09 -21.10 -19.07
CA PHE A 439 22.27 -20.36 -18.64
C PHE A 439 23.48 -20.64 -19.53
N ASP A 440 23.78 -21.91 -19.79
CA ASP A 440 24.86 -22.36 -20.67
C ASP A 440 24.67 -21.83 -22.09
N TYR A 441 23.45 -21.89 -22.61
CA TYR A 441 23.15 -21.32 -23.92
C TYR A 441 23.45 -19.83 -23.98
N LEU A 442 23.06 -19.05 -22.96
CA LEU A 442 23.38 -17.63 -22.90
C LEU A 442 24.90 -17.39 -22.85
N LEU A 443 25.69 -18.33 -22.32
CA LEU A 443 27.15 -18.25 -22.27
C LEU A 443 27.86 -18.68 -23.57
N THR A 444 27.19 -19.33 -24.51
CA THR A 444 27.82 -19.85 -25.75
C THR A 444 28.41 -18.76 -26.66
N GLY A 445 27.99 -17.51 -26.53
CA GLY A 445 28.45 -16.38 -27.37
C GLY A 445 29.83 -15.81 -27.01
N ARG A 446 30.66 -16.52 -26.23
CA ARG A 446 31.99 -16.02 -25.83
C ARG A 446 32.92 -16.04 -27.05
N ALA A 447 33.14 -14.88 -27.65
CA ALA A 447 34.20 -14.74 -28.65
C ALA A 447 35.56 -15.07 -28.02
N ALA A 448 36.38 -15.87 -28.72
CA ALA A 448 37.71 -16.30 -28.27
C ALA A 448 38.71 -15.14 -28.00
N THR A 449 38.29 -13.89 -28.23
CA THR A 449 39.08 -12.66 -28.05
C THR A 449 38.65 -11.84 -26.83
N SER A 450 37.82 -12.35 -25.91
CA SER A 450 37.43 -11.60 -24.71
C SER A 450 38.66 -11.31 -23.85
N THR A 451 39.05 -10.04 -23.82
CA THR A 451 40.21 -9.48 -23.13
C THR A 451 40.27 -9.96 -21.68
N SER A 452 41.44 -10.44 -21.26
CA SER A 452 41.69 -10.95 -19.91
C SER A 452 41.31 -9.91 -18.85
N GLY A 453 40.25 -10.18 -18.08
CA GLY A 453 39.94 -9.45 -16.84
C GLY A 453 38.50 -8.97 -16.64
N GLN A 454 37.61 -9.04 -17.64
CA GLN A 454 36.19 -8.65 -17.46
C GLN A 454 35.26 -9.86 -17.34
N TRP A 455 34.42 -9.89 -16.29
CA TRP A 455 33.39 -10.92 -16.09
C TRP A 455 32.39 -10.91 -17.26
N TYR A 456 32.24 -12.07 -17.89
CA TYR A 456 31.45 -12.25 -19.09
C TYR A 456 29.95 -12.27 -18.79
N GLN A 457 29.18 -11.37 -19.40
CA GLN A 457 27.74 -11.20 -19.11
C GLN A 457 26.81 -12.12 -19.92
N GLY A 458 27.36 -13.00 -20.75
CA GLY A 458 26.59 -13.78 -21.72
C GLY A 458 25.99 -12.93 -22.85
N SER A 459 25.25 -13.61 -23.72
CA SER A 459 24.45 -13.01 -24.80
C SER A 459 23.07 -12.58 -24.31
N GLN A 460 22.43 -11.68 -25.05
CA GLN A 460 21.03 -11.32 -24.87
C GLN A 460 20.22 -11.94 -26.00
N VAL A 461 19.25 -12.79 -25.66
CA VAL A 461 18.56 -13.65 -26.61
C VAL A 461 17.04 -13.46 -26.50
N ALA A 462 16.31 -13.58 -27.61
CA ALA A 462 14.85 -13.55 -27.60
C ALA A 462 14.27 -14.75 -26.84
N LEU A 463 13.20 -14.54 -26.06
CA LEU A 463 12.55 -15.60 -25.30
C LEU A 463 12.10 -16.79 -26.19
N ALA A 464 11.71 -16.50 -27.43
CA ALA A 464 11.32 -17.51 -28.40
C ALA A 464 12.48 -18.44 -28.79
N GLU A 465 13.71 -17.95 -28.84
CA GLU A 465 14.88 -18.78 -29.13
C GLU A 465 15.22 -19.69 -27.95
N LEU A 466 15.12 -19.19 -26.72
CA LEU A 466 15.29 -20.02 -25.52
C LEU A 466 14.24 -21.13 -25.43
N PHE A 467 13.02 -20.86 -25.89
CA PHE A 467 11.94 -21.85 -25.91
C PHE A 467 12.27 -23.04 -26.83
N LYS A 468 12.96 -22.82 -27.96
CA LYS A 468 13.36 -23.88 -28.91
C LYS A 468 14.37 -24.86 -28.31
N LEU A 469 15.05 -24.48 -27.23
CA LEU A 469 16.02 -25.35 -26.56
C LEU A 469 15.32 -26.45 -25.76
N LEU A 470 14.08 -26.22 -25.32
CA LEU A 470 13.40 -27.09 -24.37
C LEU A 470 12.87 -28.36 -25.04
N THR A 471 12.97 -29.49 -24.34
CA THR A 471 12.35 -30.74 -24.79
C THR A 471 10.82 -30.67 -24.62
N PRO A 472 10.04 -31.51 -25.34
CA PRO A 472 8.59 -31.58 -25.14
C PRO A 472 8.20 -31.83 -23.67
N GLU A 473 8.94 -32.69 -22.96
CA GLU A 473 8.76 -32.95 -21.53
C GLU A 473 8.96 -31.68 -20.67
N GLU A 474 10.02 -30.92 -20.92
CA GLU A 474 10.31 -29.67 -20.21
C GLU A 474 9.22 -28.61 -20.50
N VAL A 475 8.78 -28.51 -21.76
CA VAL A 475 7.70 -27.61 -22.17
C VAL A 475 6.39 -27.96 -21.48
N ASP A 476 6.02 -29.23 -21.43
CA ASP A 476 4.78 -29.66 -20.81
C ASP A 476 4.82 -29.47 -19.28
N CYS A 477 5.95 -29.72 -18.64
CA CYS A 477 6.13 -29.42 -17.22
C CYS A 477 5.98 -27.91 -16.93
N LEU A 478 6.58 -27.05 -17.76
CA LEU A 478 6.44 -25.60 -17.64
C LEU A 478 5.00 -25.14 -17.92
N ARG A 479 4.28 -25.77 -18.86
CA ARG A 479 2.88 -25.44 -19.20
C ARG A 479 1.90 -25.80 -18.10
N GLN A 480 2.15 -26.88 -17.36
CA GLN A 480 1.34 -27.28 -16.22
C GLN A 480 1.38 -26.25 -15.07
N GLN A 481 2.32 -25.31 -15.11
CA GLN A 481 2.46 -24.19 -14.19
C GLN A 481 2.07 -22.90 -14.93
N HIS A 482 1.03 -22.20 -14.49
CA HIS A 482 0.51 -21.02 -15.20
C HIS A 482 1.61 -20.02 -15.62
N GLY A 483 1.79 -19.84 -16.94
CA GLY A 483 2.68 -18.84 -17.55
C GLY A 483 4.01 -19.34 -18.12
N GLY A 484 4.29 -20.65 -18.08
CA GLY A 484 5.33 -21.30 -18.89
C GLY A 484 6.76 -20.78 -18.66
N LEU A 485 7.58 -20.80 -19.72
CA LEU A 485 8.98 -20.38 -19.68
C LEU A 485 9.15 -18.91 -19.22
N GLN A 486 8.23 -18.03 -19.58
CA GLN A 486 8.30 -16.62 -19.18
C GLN A 486 8.20 -16.47 -17.66
N THR A 487 7.25 -17.17 -17.04
CA THR A 487 7.11 -17.19 -15.57
C THR A 487 8.31 -17.85 -14.91
N PHE A 488 8.80 -18.95 -15.46
CA PHE A 488 9.99 -19.64 -14.96
C PHE A 488 11.20 -18.71 -14.87
N ILE A 489 11.49 -17.96 -15.94
CA ILE A 489 12.61 -17.00 -15.99
C ILE A 489 12.41 -15.84 -14.99
N LYS A 490 11.17 -15.35 -14.83
CA LYS A 490 10.85 -14.31 -13.85
C LYS A 490 11.03 -14.80 -12.41
N ASN A 491 10.75 -16.08 -12.13
CA ASN A 491 10.93 -16.67 -10.80
C ASN A 491 12.42 -16.93 -10.50
N HIS A 492 13.22 -17.33 -11.49
CA HIS A 492 14.68 -17.47 -11.41
C HIS A 492 15.39 -16.13 -11.63
N HIS A 493 14.90 -15.10 -10.94
CA HIS A 493 15.46 -13.75 -10.96
C HIS A 493 16.85 -13.67 -10.31
N ASP A 494 17.27 -14.71 -9.59
CA ASP A 494 18.63 -14.88 -9.09
C ASP A 494 19.65 -15.16 -10.20
N VAL A 495 19.17 -15.67 -11.34
CA VAL A 495 20.00 -16.05 -12.50
C VAL A 495 19.75 -15.15 -13.71
N PHE A 496 18.48 -14.90 -14.03
CA PHE A 496 18.08 -14.29 -15.30
C PHE A 496 17.50 -12.88 -15.15
N HIS A 497 17.64 -12.10 -16.22
CA HIS A 497 17.00 -10.80 -16.37
C HIS A 497 16.22 -10.79 -17.69
N ALA A 498 14.89 -10.71 -17.58
CA ALA A 498 13.99 -10.59 -18.72
C ALA A 498 13.60 -9.12 -18.97
N VAL A 499 13.89 -8.60 -20.17
CA VAL A 499 13.58 -7.22 -20.59
C VAL A 499 12.98 -7.25 -21.99
N GLN A 500 11.79 -6.66 -22.17
CA GLN A 500 11.16 -6.43 -23.48
C GLN A 500 11.17 -7.68 -24.41
N GLY A 501 10.84 -8.86 -23.87
CA GLY A 501 10.77 -10.11 -24.64
C GLY A 501 12.12 -10.80 -24.90
N THR A 502 13.22 -10.23 -24.38
CA THR A 502 14.56 -10.84 -24.39
C THR A 502 15.00 -11.24 -22.99
N VAL A 503 15.99 -12.12 -22.92
CA VAL A 503 16.53 -12.68 -21.69
C VAL A 503 18.06 -12.64 -21.76
N LYS A 504 18.68 -12.27 -20.65
CA LYS A 504 20.13 -12.34 -20.44
C LYS A 504 20.45 -12.79 -19.03
N ILE A 505 21.72 -13.13 -18.78
CA ILE A 505 22.22 -13.39 -17.44
C ILE A 505 22.15 -12.10 -16.61
N ARG A 506 21.75 -12.22 -15.35
CA ARG A 506 21.66 -11.08 -14.45
C ARG A 506 23.04 -10.66 -13.96
N ASP A 507 23.42 -9.42 -14.23
CA ASP A 507 24.67 -8.83 -13.73
C ASP A 507 24.41 -8.03 -12.45
N TYR A 508 24.92 -8.55 -11.33
CA TYR A 508 24.78 -7.93 -10.01
C TYR A 508 25.74 -6.77 -9.74
N ARG A 509 26.68 -6.47 -10.65
CA ARG A 509 27.55 -5.28 -10.54
C ARG A 509 26.78 -3.99 -10.78
N ASP A 510 25.71 -4.05 -11.57
CA ASP A 510 24.81 -2.94 -11.87
C ASP A 510 24.06 -2.50 -10.60
N ALA A 511 24.21 -1.23 -10.25
CA ALA A 511 23.66 -0.61 -9.05
C ALA A 511 22.13 -0.75 -8.93
N ARG A 512 21.41 -0.96 -10.04
CA ARG A 512 19.96 -1.22 -10.05
C ARG A 512 19.59 -2.55 -9.37
N TRP A 513 20.50 -3.52 -9.39
CA TRP A 513 20.28 -4.88 -8.86
C TRP A 513 21.11 -5.16 -7.61
N ARG A 514 21.98 -4.20 -7.22
CA ARG A 514 22.72 -4.29 -5.98
C ARG A 514 21.76 -4.27 -4.79
N PRO A 515 21.92 -5.18 -3.81
CA PRO A 515 21.08 -5.20 -2.64
C PRO A 515 21.31 -3.97 -1.77
N ASN A 516 20.24 -3.47 -1.13
CA ASN A 516 20.36 -2.33 -0.23
C ASN A 516 21.05 -2.74 1.09
N ARG A 517 22.35 -2.44 1.21
CA ARG A 517 23.23 -2.74 2.37
C ARG A 517 22.61 -2.41 3.75
N LYS A 518 21.74 -1.40 3.83
CA LYS A 518 21.14 -0.96 5.10
C LYS A 518 20.24 -2.00 5.78
N LYS A 519 19.71 -2.98 5.05
CA LYS A 519 18.90 -4.07 5.64
C LYS A 519 19.73 -5.18 6.29
N PHE A 520 20.99 -5.37 5.87
CA PHE A 520 21.81 -6.51 6.26
C PHE A 520 22.73 -6.22 7.44
N ASN A 521 23.33 -5.02 7.49
CA ASN A 521 24.26 -4.65 8.57
C ASN A 521 23.58 -4.44 9.93
N ASN A 522 22.26 -4.22 9.97
CA ASN A 522 21.50 -4.03 11.21
C ASN A 522 20.91 -5.34 11.79
N ALA A 523 21.17 -6.49 11.16
CA ALA A 523 20.67 -7.78 11.59
C ALA A 523 21.86 -8.69 12.00
N PRO A 524 22.22 -8.74 13.30
CA PRO A 524 23.40 -9.47 13.77
C PRO A 524 23.41 -10.97 13.46
N ASN A 525 22.27 -11.55 13.05
CA ASN A 525 22.10 -12.97 12.75
C ASN A 525 21.69 -13.27 11.28
N TYR A 526 21.92 -12.35 10.34
CA TYR A 526 21.58 -12.61 8.93
C TYR A 526 22.50 -13.70 8.33
N ARG A 527 21.95 -14.91 8.15
CA ARG A 527 22.62 -16.01 7.42
C ARG A 527 22.11 -16.08 5.99
N LYS A 528 23.03 -16.16 5.03
CA LYS A 528 22.71 -16.40 3.61
C LYS A 528 22.13 -17.81 3.48
N LYS A 529 20.86 -17.92 3.07
CA LYS A 529 20.12 -19.20 3.07
C LYS A 529 20.30 -20.04 1.80
N ALA A 530 20.67 -19.44 0.68
CA ALA A 530 20.73 -20.10 -0.63
C ALA A 530 22.13 -19.99 -1.26
N PRO A 531 22.58 -21.02 -1.99
CA PRO A 531 23.86 -20.99 -2.70
C PRO A 531 23.86 -19.98 -3.84
N CYS A 532 25.03 -19.42 -4.14
CA CYS A 532 25.20 -18.47 -5.24
C CYS A 532 25.30 -19.23 -6.56
N TRP A 533 24.29 -19.05 -7.42
CA TRP A 533 24.28 -19.64 -8.77
C TRP A 533 25.52 -19.24 -9.58
N MET A 534 25.90 -17.95 -9.56
CA MET A 534 27.05 -17.46 -10.33
C MET A 534 28.37 -18.05 -9.81
N ALA A 535 28.53 -18.17 -8.48
CA ALA A 535 29.73 -18.81 -7.92
C ALA A 535 29.81 -20.30 -8.29
N ALA A 536 28.67 -20.98 -8.38
CA ALA A 536 28.61 -22.41 -8.65
C ALA A 536 28.73 -22.77 -10.14
N HIS A 537 28.22 -21.92 -11.04
CA HIS A 537 28.01 -22.30 -12.46
C HIS A 537 28.62 -21.34 -13.47
N HIS A 538 28.96 -20.10 -13.10
CA HIS A 538 29.54 -19.16 -14.05
C HIS A 538 31.05 -19.44 -14.23
N PRO A 539 31.60 -19.49 -15.46
CA PRO A 539 33.01 -19.81 -15.70
C PRO A 539 33.98 -18.79 -15.08
N ASP A 540 33.57 -17.53 -14.97
CA ASP A 540 34.35 -16.47 -14.31
C ASP A 540 34.01 -16.31 -12.82
N GLY A 541 33.25 -17.25 -12.22
CA GLY A 541 32.78 -17.18 -10.83
C GLY A 541 31.70 -16.10 -10.60
N CYS A 542 31.43 -15.76 -9.34
CA CYS A 542 30.51 -14.67 -9.01
C CYS A 542 31.19 -13.31 -9.31
N PRO A 543 30.50 -12.35 -9.96
CA PRO A 543 31.07 -11.03 -10.23
C PRO A 543 31.17 -10.12 -8.99
N LEU A 544 30.72 -10.60 -7.83
CA LEU A 544 30.76 -9.90 -6.55
C LEU A 544 31.65 -10.67 -5.57
N GLU A 545 32.33 -9.93 -4.70
CA GLU A 545 32.97 -10.49 -3.51
C GLU A 545 31.95 -11.18 -2.61
N GLU A 546 32.37 -12.19 -1.86
CA GLU A 546 31.48 -12.94 -0.98
C GLU A 546 30.74 -12.01 -0.01
N LYS A 547 31.45 -11.07 0.62
CA LYS A 547 30.85 -10.07 1.53
C LYS A 547 29.77 -9.18 0.88
N ASP A 548 29.78 -9.05 -0.44
CA ASP A 548 28.88 -8.19 -1.21
C ASP A 548 27.76 -8.97 -1.93
N CYS A 549 27.84 -10.31 -1.97
CA CYS A 549 26.83 -11.18 -2.56
C CYS A 549 25.73 -11.57 -1.56
N LEU A 550 24.47 -11.61 -2.01
CA LEU A 550 23.32 -12.08 -1.20
C LEU A 550 23.29 -13.57 -0.94
N PHE A 551 24.04 -14.33 -1.73
CA PHE A 551 24.00 -15.77 -1.78
C PHE A 551 25.30 -16.36 -1.22
N ASN A 552 25.22 -17.58 -0.70
CA ASN A 552 26.35 -18.25 -0.10
C ASN A 552 27.33 -18.74 -1.18
N HIS A 553 28.61 -18.40 -1.06
CA HIS A 553 29.65 -18.89 -1.96
C HIS A 553 30.23 -20.24 -1.49
N GLU A 554 29.98 -20.64 -0.24
CA GLU A 554 30.43 -21.90 0.35
C GLU A 554 29.49 -23.07 0.00
N VAL A 555 29.54 -23.55 -1.24
CA VAL A 555 29.10 -24.93 -1.56
C VAL A 555 30.15 -25.61 -2.43
N PRO A 556 30.62 -26.82 -2.07
CA PRO A 556 31.68 -27.50 -2.83
C PRO A 556 31.19 -27.92 -4.20
N PHE A 557 31.98 -27.61 -5.21
CA PHE A 557 31.92 -28.20 -6.54
C PHE A 557 32.14 -29.72 -6.41
N GLN A 558 31.12 -30.55 -6.64
CA GLN A 558 31.35 -31.95 -7.01
C GLN A 558 31.40 -32.00 -8.54
N PRO A 559 32.58 -32.21 -9.15
CA PRO A 559 32.66 -32.40 -10.60
C PRO A 559 31.88 -33.66 -10.97
N LEU A 560 31.00 -33.52 -11.96
CA LEU A 560 30.40 -34.65 -12.67
C LEU A 560 31.52 -35.41 -13.39
N CYS A 561 31.83 -36.61 -12.91
CA CYS A 561 32.45 -37.67 -13.71
C CYS A 561 31.34 -38.60 -14.22
#